data_AF-A0A4Y1X004-F1
#
_entry.id   AF-A0A4Y1X004-F1
#
_cell.length_a   1.000
_cell.length_b   1.000
_cell.length_c   1.000
_cell.angle_alpha   90.00
_cell.angle_beta   90.00
_cell.angle_gamma   90.00
#
_symmetry.space_group_name_H-M   'P 1'
#
loop_
_entity.id
_entity.type
_entity.pdbx_description
1 polymer ?
#
loop_
_entity_poly.entity_id
_entity_poly.type
_entity_poly.pdbx_seq_one_letter_code
_entity_poly.pdbx_strand_id
1 'polypeptide(L)'
;MRKASLNPTADQTFEVVGEGPYDFARVLDRARKMQEAGDVEGACNERFRAFQRLAELIPDDEEVNLEWTHRNSRAALELVRASAIDHFLINDFEMSAALLELLLELDPEDHLEGSELLAFDYLAMDEQELFDEVINDVSDKCASRELLLLWSAYRRDGRLPEGELKRFRTRFAPYFAEFTAAEHPADETYLRDIESERPSQAAQARELWLQTENLWTLWPGFVEALQHSRDGA
;
A
#
# COMPACT_ATOMS: atom_id res chain seq x y z
N MET A 1 30.24 -10.88 -17.34
CA MET A 1 30.05 -9.59 -16.62
C MET A 1 28.74 -9.67 -15.88
N ARG A 2 28.72 -9.35 -14.58
CA ARG A 2 27.46 -9.12 -13.87
C ARG A 2 26.76 -7.93 -14.54
N LYS A 3 25.46 -8.07 -14.85
CA LYS A 3 24.65 -7.03 -15.52
C LYS A 3 24.16 -5.95 -14.55
N ALA A 4 24.24 -6.25 -13.25
CA ALA A 4 23.95 -5.35 -12.15
C ALA A 4 24.72 -5.77 -10.89
N SER A 5 24.84 -4.88 -9.92
CA SER A 5 25.46 -5.10 -8.62
C SER A 5 24.79 -4.26 -7.53
N LEU A 6 24.88 -4.75 -6.29
CA LEU A 6 24.66 -3.96 -5.08
C LEU A 6 26.00 -3.36 -4.66
N ASN A 7 26.10 -2.03 -4.67
CA ASN A 7 27.32 -1.33 -4.29
C ASN A 7 27.14 -0.74 -2.89
N PRO A 8 27.97 -1.09 -1.90
CA PRO A 8 27.83 -0.56 -0.55
C PRO A 8 28.16 0.94 -0.51
N THR A 9 27.45 1.67 0.34
CA THR A 9 27.69 3.08 0.64
C THR A 9 28.49 3.25 1.94
N ALA A 10 28.81 4.49 2.32
CA ALA A 10 29.43 4.80 3.61
C ALA A 10 28.47 4.61 4.79
N ASP A 11 27.16 4.68 4.54
CA ASP A 11 26.10 4.64 5.56
C ASP A 11 25.54 3.22 5.75
N GLN A 12 26.26 2.20 5.29
CA GLN A 12 25.88 0.78 5.38
C GLN A 12 24.57 0.44 4.62
N THR A 13 24.23 1.26 3.62
CA THR A 13 23.17 1.00 2.63
C THR A 13 23.78 0.51 1.30
N PHE A 14 22.95 0.16 0.33
CA PHE A 14 23.37 -0.33 -0.99
C PHE A 14 22.73 0.43 -2.14
N GLU A 15 23.55 0.77 -3.14
CA GLU A 15 23.10 1.29 -4.42
C GLU A 15 22.90 0.16 -5.43
N VAL A 16 21.71 0.07 -6.01
CA VAL A 16 21.40 -0.87 -7.09
C VAL A 16 21.93 -0.30 -8.41
N VAL A 17 23.10 -0.75 -8.85
CA VAL A 17 23.72 -0.30 -10.10
C VAL A 17 23.50 -1.33 -11.19
N GLY A 18 22.87 -0.94 -12.29
CA GLY A 18 22.60 -1.84 -13.41
C GLY A 18 22.17 -1.11 -14.68
N GLU A 19 22.26 -1.82 -15.80
CA GLU A 19 21.85 -1.32 -17.12
C GLU A 19 20.74 -2.18 -17.73
N GLY A 20 20.10 -1.65 -18.77
CA GLY A 20 19.08 -2.36 -19.53
C GLY A 20 17.89 -2.75 -18.63
N PRO A 21 17.60 -4.06 -18.43
CA PRO A 21 16.51 -4.49 -17.56
C PRO A 21 16.73 -4.23 -16.06
N TYR A 22 17.95 -3.85 -15.64
CA TYR A 22 18.29 -3.49 -14.25
C TYR A 22 18.40 -1.96 -14.04
N ASP A 23 18.14 -1.14 -15.06
CA ASP A 23 17.84 0.30 -14.89
C ASP A 23 16.37 0.43 -14.49
N PHE A 24 16.09 0.11 -13.23
CA PHE A 24 14.77 0.13 -12.61
C PHE A 24 14.06 1.46 -12.81
N ALA A 25 14.76 2.57 -12.75
CA ALA A 25 14.14 3.87 -12.99
C ALA A 25 13.67 4.06 -14.44
N ARG A 26 14.33 3.44 -15.43
CA ARG A 26 13.80 3.39 -16.81
C ARG A 26 12.66 2.38 -16.95
N VAL A 27 12.70 1.27 -16.21
CA VAL A 27 11.61 0.29 -16.19
C VAL A 27 10.34 0.91 -15.61
N LEU A 28 10.46 1.65 -14.51
CA LEU A 28 9.39 2.37 -13.86
C LEU A 28 8.75 3.43 -14.78
N ASP A 29 9.56 4.24 -15.47
CA ASP A 29 9.07 5.20 -16.47
C ASP A 29 8.30 4.49 -17.61
N ARG A 30 8.76 3.31 -18.05
CA ARG A 30 8.06 2.50 -19.05
C ARG A 30 6.72 1.97 -18.53
N ALA A 31 6.68 1.43 -17.31
CA ALA A 31 5.46 0.93 -16.70
C ALA A 31 4.40 2.04 -16.55
N ARG A 32 4.82 3.23 -16.10
CA ARG A 32 3.94 4.42 -16.02
C ARG A 32 3.34 4.78 -17.38
N LYS A 33 4.17 4.82 -18.44
CA LYS A 33 3.70 5.10 -19.81
C LYS A 33 2.74 4.04 -20.36
N MET A 34 2.94 2.77 -20.01
CA MET A 34 2.00 1.69 -20.38
C MET A 34 0.63 1.94 -19.72
N GLN A 35 0.63 2.23 -18.41
CA GLN A 35 -0.60 2.54 -17.67
C GLN A 35 -1.31 3.78 -18.21
N GLU A 36 -0.59 4.88 -18.47
CA GLU A 36 -1.13 6.10 -19.10
C GLU A 36 -1.74 5.84 -20.49
N ALA A 37 -1.19 4.87 -21.24
CA ALA A 37 -1.71 4.46 -22.53
C ALA A 37 -2.88 3.45 -22.44
N GLY A 38 -3.29 3.06 -21.23
CA GLY A 38 -4.33 2.07 -20.98
C GLY A 38 -3.87 0.61 -21.05
N ASP A 39 -2.57 0.35 -21.23
CA ASP A 39 -1.98 -0.99 -21.18
C ASP A 39 -1.66 -1.39 -19.73
N VAL A 40 -2.73 -1.59 -18.95
CA VAL A 40 -2.63 -1.93 -17.52
C VAL A 40 -1.96 -3.29 -17.31
N GLU A 41 -2.35 -4.31 -18.09
CA GLU A 41 -1.76 -5.65 -18.01
C GLU A 41 -0.26 -5.61 -18.33
N GLY A 42 0.15 -4.85 -19.35
CA GLY A 42 1.56 -4.63 -19.67
C GLY A 42 2.32 -3.96 -18.52
N ALA A 43 1.73 -2.93 -17.91
CA ALA A 43 2.33 -2.22 -16.77
C ALA A 43 2.52 -3.12 -15.54
N CYS A 44 1.51 -3.92 -15.17
CA CYS A 44 1.62 -4.86 -14.04
C CYS A 44 2.69 -5.93 -14.30
N ASN A 45 2.71 -6.51 -15.49
CA ASN A 45 3.73 -7.49 -15.90
C ASN A 45 5.15 -6.89 -15.89
N GLU A 46 5.29 -5.62 -16.26
CA GLU A 46 6.58 -4.94 -16.24
C GLU A 46 7.09 -4.73 -14.81
N ARG A 47 6.21 -4.31 -13.89
CA ARG A 47 6.50 -4.15 -12.46
C ARG A 47 6.90 -5.48 -11.80
N PHE A 48 6.11 -6.53 -12.01
CA PHE A 48 6.37 -7.84 -11.43
C PHE A 48 7.71 -8.43 -11.92
N ARG A 49 8.00 -8.34 -13.23
CA ARG A 49 9.31 -8.79 -13.78
C ARG A 49 10.48 -7.97 -13.25
N ALA A 50 10.26 -6.71 -12.91
CA ALA A 50 11.29 -5.88 -12.30
C ALA A 50 11.59 -6.35 -10.87
N PHE A 51 10.56 -6.58 -10.07
CA PHE A 51 10.70 -7.21 -8.74
C PHE A 51 11.48 -8.53 -8.83
N GLN A 52 11.12 -9.45 -9.73
CA GLN A 52 11.82 -10.74 -9.86
C GLN A 52 13.33 -10.56 -10.10
N ARG A 53 13.71 -9.57 -10.90
CA ARG A 53 15.12 -9.24 -11.15
C ARG A 53 15.80 -8.61 -9.94
N LEU A 54 15.07 -7.83 -9.15
CA LEU A 54 15.59 -7.28 -7.90
C LEU A 54 15.84 -8.40 -6.91
N ALA A 55 14.89 -9.32 -6.72
CA ALA A 55 15.02 -10.47 -5.84
C ALA A 55 16.24 -11.35 -6.21
N GLU A 56 16.53 -11.54 -7.50
CA GLU A 56 17.75 -12.22 -7.97
C GLU A 56 19.07 -11.52 -7.56
N LEU A 57 19.04 -10.23 -7.22
CA LEU A 57 20.20 -9.46 -6.77
C LEU A 57 20.39 -9.47 -5.26
N ILE A 58 19.31 -9.69 -4.49
CA ILE A 58 19.36 -9.70 -3.03
C ILE A 58 19.93 -11.05 -2.57
N PRO A 59 20.99 -11.07 -1.75
CA PRO A 59 21.50 -12.30 -1.15
C PRO A 59 20.53 -12.82 -0.08
N ASP A 60 20.36 -14.14 0.01
CA ASP A 60 19.45 -14.78 0.97
C ASP A 60 19.95 -14.70 2.43
N ASP A 61 21.25 -14.43 2.65
CA ASP A 61 21.93 -14.54 3.94
C ASP A 61 22.54 -13.23 4.45
N GLU A 62 22.29 -12.10 3.77
CA GLU A 62 22.77 -10.78 4.19
C GLU A 62 21.61 -9.77 4.23
N GLU A 63 21.58 -8.95 5.28
CA GLU A 63 20.65 -7.83 5.37
C GLU A 63 21.03 -6.75 4.35
N VAL A 64 20.08 -6.36 3.49
CA VAL A 64 20.29 -5.35 2.45
C VAL A 64 19.32 -4.20 2.63
N ASN A 65 19.83 -3.06 3.08
CA ASN A 65 19.10 -1.80 3.05
C ASN A 65 19.47 -1.01 1.79
N LEU A 66 18.50 -0.63 0.97
CA LEU A 66 18.72 0.12 -0.26
C LEU A 66 18.80 1.63 -0.01
N GLU A 67 19.81 2.27 -0.61
CA GLU A 67 20.02 3.71 -0.50
C GLU A 67 18.86 4.51 -1.13
N TRP A 68 18.01 5.10 -0.29
CA TRP A 68 16.81 5.84 -0.73
C TRP A 68 17.13 7.02 -1.66
N THR A 69 18.26 7.71 -1.43
CA THR A 69 18.63 8.88 -2.25
C THR A 69 19.15 8.49 -3.63
N HIS A 70 19.53 7.22 -3.83
CA HIS A 70 20.01 6.72 -5.11
C HIS A 70 18.85 6.43 -6.07
N ARG A 71 18.82 7.13 -7.22
CA ARG A 71 17.74 7.09 -8.22
C ARG A 71 17.26 5.67 -8.54
N ASN A 72 18.19 4.75 -8.80
CA ASN A 72 17.83 3.42 -9.28
C ASN A 72 17.38 2.49 -8.14
N SER A 73 17.93 2.68 -6.94
CA SER A 73 17.51 1.98 -5.72
C SER A 73 16.07 2.37 -5.36
N ARG A 74 15.80 3.67 -5.30
CA ARG A 74 14.45 4.19 -5.06
C ARG A 74 13.44 3.68 -6.08
N ALA A 75 13.80 3.69 -7.36
CA ALA A 75 12.90 3.17 -8.38
C ALA A 75 12.65 1.66 -8.27
N ALA A 76 13.61 0.88 -7.75
CA ALA A 76 13.40 -0.53 -7.48
C ALA A 76 12.36 -0.71 -6.36
N LEU A 77 12.48 0.04 -5.26
CA LEU A 77 11.48 0.06 -4.17
C LEU A 77 10.10 0.50 -4.67
N GLU A 78 10.02 1.57 -5.47
CA GLU A 78 8.77 2.05 -6.09
C GLU A 78 8.12 0.97 -6.97
N LEU A 79 8.92 0.17 -7.69
CA LEU A 79 8.43 -0.95 -8.51
C LEU A 79 7.91 -2.12 -7.65
N VAL A 80 8.58 -2.45 -6.55
CA VAL A 80 8.12 -3.48 -5.61
C VAL A 80 6.77 -3.07 -5.01
N ARG A 81 6.66 -1.86 -4.46
CA ARG A 81 5.39 -1.35 -3.92
C ARG A 81 4.28 -1.34 -4.96
N ALA A 82 4.59 -0.85 -6.16
CA ALA A 82 3.59 -0.80 -7.22
C ALA A 82 3.17 -2.21 -7.67
N SER A 83 4.05 -3.20 -7.63
CA SER A 83 3.70 -4.61 -7.87
C SER A 83 2.85 -5.18 -6.73
N ALA A 84 3.13 -4.82 -5.47
CA ALA A 84 2.31 -5.25 -4.33
C ALA A 84 0.86 -4.78 -4.48
N ILE A 85 0.67 -3.50 -4.82
CA ILE A 85 -0.66 -2.92 -5.10
C ILE A 85 -1.39 -3.68 -6.21
N ASP A 86 -0.70 -4.08 -7.28
CA ASP A 86 -1.33 -4.85 -8.36
C ASP A 86 -1.91 -6.17 -7.87
N HIS A 87 -1.17 -6.86 -6.99
CA HIS A 87 -1.59 -8.14 -6.41
C HIS A 87 -2.71 -7.95 -5.38
N PHE A 88 -2.61 -6.91 -4.54
CA PHE A 88 -3.65 -6.53 -3.61
C PHE A 88 -5.00 -6.30 -4.31
N LEU A 89 -5.00 -5.53 -5.40
CA LEU A 89 -6.23 -5.17 -6.13
C LEU A 89 -6.91 -6.36 -6.83
N ILE A 90 -6.18 -7.44 -7.09
CA ILE A 90 -6.74 -8.70 -7.60
C ILE A 90 -6.99 -9.75 -6.51
N ASN A 91 -6.89 -9.34 -5.24
CA ASN A 91 -7.05 -10.16 -4.04
C ASN A 91 -5.99 -11.27 -3.87
N ASP A 92 -4.82 -11.11 -4.50
CA ASP A 92 -3.65 -11.94 -4.25
C ASP A 92 -2.87 -11.36 -3.06
N PHE A 93 -3.49 -11.44 -1.88
CA PHE A 93 -2.97 -10.86 -0.64
C PHE A 93 -1.66 -11.52 -0.18
N GLU A 94 -1.48 -12.81 -0.47
CA GLU A 94 -0.23 -13.53 -0.14
C GLU A 94 0.96 -12.94 -0.91
N MET A 95 0.81 -12.73 -2.22
CA MET A 95 1.88 -12.12 -3.03
C MET A 95 2.06 -10.64 -2.69
N SER A 96 0.97 -9.91 -2.43
CA SER A 96 1.05 -8.50 -1.98
C SER A 96 1.85 -8.38 -0.68
N ALA A 97 1.51 -9.19 0.33
CA ALA A 97 2.21 -9.21 1.61
C ALA A 97 3.69 -9.56 1.45
N ALA A 98 4.03 -10.61 0.70
CA ALA A 98 5.42 -11.01 0.48
C ALA A 98 6.25 -9.91 -0.21
N LEU A 99 5.65 -9.16 -1.14
CA LEU A 99 6.30 -8.02 -1.78
C LEU A 99 6.51 -6.85 -0.81
N LEU A 100 5.56 -6.60 0.09
CA LEU A 100 5.65 -5.53 1.09
C LEU A 100 6.60 -5.88 2.23
N GLU A 101 6.65 -7.14 2.66
CA GLU A 101 7.67 -7.64 3.60
C GLU A 101 9.07 -7.40 3.03
N LEU A 102 9.33 -7.83 1.77
CA LEU A 102 10.59 -7.53 1.11
C LEU A 102 10.83 -6.02 0.99
N LEU A 103 9.80 -5.23 0.68
CA LEU A 103 9.95 -3.78 0.60
C LEU A 103 10.46 -3.19 1.92
N LEU A 104 9.90 -3.61 3.05
CA LEU A 104 10.27 -3.14 4.38
C LEU A 104 11.63 -3.69 4.85
N GLU A 105 12.02 -4.89 4.41
CA GLU A 105 13.39 -5.39 4.60
C GLU A 105 14.41 -4.52 3.84
N LEU A 106 14.07 -4.13 2.60
CA LEU A 106 14.94 -3.31 1.75
C LEU A 106 14.91 -1.82 2.10
N ASP A 107 13.87 -1.35 2.77
CA ASP A 107 13.66 0.03 3.19
C ASP A 107 13.01 0.07 4.59
N PRO A 108 13.79 -0.18 5.66
CA PRO A 108 13.27 -0.24 7.03
C PRO A 108 12.81 1.12 7.57
N GLU A 109 13.10 2.22 6.88
CA GLU A 109 12.57 3.55 7.21
C GLU A 109 11.14 3.76 6.68
N ASP A 110 10.61 2.79 5.93
CA ASP A 110 9.27 2.78 5.36
C ASP A 110 8.92 4.07 4.59
N HIS A 111 9.84 4.52 3.72
CA HIS A 111 9.67 5.78 2.98
C HIS A 111 8.45 5.79 2.07
N LEU A 112 7.98 4.61 1.66
CA LEU A 112 6.84 4.43 0.78
C LEU A 112 5.56 4.03 1.53
N GLU A 113 5.56 4.03 2.86
CA GLU A 113 4.40 3.71 3.70
C GLU A 113 3.78 2.33 3.36
N GLY A 114 4.64 1.32 3.10
CA GLY A 114 4.27 -0.05 2.80
C GLY A 114 3.59 -0.77 3.97
N SER A 115 3.91 -0.40 5.21
CA SER A 115 3.33 -0.99 6.42
C SER A 115 1.80 -0.85 6.46
N GLU A 116 1.26 0.22 5.90
CA GLU A 116 -0.19 0.45 5.85
C GLU A 116 -0.91 -0.59 4.98
N LEU A 117 -0.41 -0.84 3.77
CA LEU A 117 -1.01 -1.84 2.87
C LEU A 117 -0.79 -3.26 3.40
N LEU A 118 0.37 -3.53 4.01
CA LEU A 118 0.69 -4.82 4.60
C LEU A 118 -0.27 -5.17 5.76
N ALA A 119 -0.66 -4.17 6.56
CA ALA A 119 -1.68 -4.35 7.59
C ALA A 119 -3.05 -4.77 7.02
N PHE A 120 -3.43 -4.24 5.85
CA PHE A 120 -4.65 -4.69 5.16
C PHE A 120 -4.52 -6.12 4.65
N ASP A 121 -3.38 -6.49 4.06
CA ASP A 121 -3.10 -7.85 3.59
C ASP A 121 -3.22 -8.88 4.73
N TYR A 122 -2.56 -8.63 5.87
CA TYR A 122 -2.66 -9.53 7.03
C TYR A 122 -4.08 -9.68 7.54
N LEU A 123 -4.86 -8.60 7.62
CA LEU A 123 -6.28 -8.72 8.00
C LEU A 123 -7.13 -9.47 6.98
N ALA A 124 -6.86 -9.29 5.68
CA ALA A 124 -7.54 -10.02 4.62
C ALA A 124 -7.28 -11.54 4.73
N MET A 125 -6.04 -11.92 5.07
CA MET A 125 -5.58 -13.30 5.25
C MET A 125 -5.89 -13.91 6.63
N ASP A 126 -6.42 -13.12 7.58
CA ASP A 126 -6.63 -13.52 8.98
C ASP A 126 -5.36 -13.72 9.82
N GLU A 127 -4.24 -13.11 9.42
CA GLU A 127 -2.95 -13.18 10.11
C GLU A 127 -2.89 -12.16 11.26
N GLN A 128 -3.59 -12.45 12.36
CA GLN A 128 -3.76 -11.52 13.48
C GLN A 128 -2.46 -11.17 14.21
N GLU A 129 -1.55 -12.14 14.37
CA GLU A 129 -0.27 -11.91 15.07
C GLU A 129 0.61 -10.93 14.29
N LEU A 130 0.70 -11.12 12.97
CA LEU A 130 1.45 -10.24 12.08
C LEU A 130 0.78 -8.86 11.96
N PHE A 131 -0.55 -8.81 11.92
CA PHE A 131 -1.29 -7.54 11.98
C PHE A 131 -0.97 -6.75 13.26
N ASP A 132 -1.02 -7.39 14.43
CA ASP A 132 -0.76 -6.75 15.72
C ASP A 132 0.68 -6.21 15.82
N GLU A 133 1.63 -6.80 15.07
CA GLU A 133 3.00 -6.29 14.93
C GLU A 133 3.04 -5.05 14.01
N VAL A 134 2.66 -5.19 12.74
CA VAL A 134 2.81 -4.12 11.72
C VAL A 134 1.95 -2.89 12.00
N ILE A 135 0.81 -3.04 12.67
CA ILE A 135 -0.06 -1.89 13.00
C ILE A 135 0.64 -0.90 13.92
N ASN A 136 1.70 -1.29 14.63
CA ASN A 136 2.48 -0.37 15.47
C ASN A 136 3.28 0.63 14.65
N ASP A 137 3.63 0.28 13.41
CA ASP A 137 4.41 1.14 12.50
C ASP A 137 3.50 2.13 11.74
N VAL A 138 2.21 1.85 11.62
CA VAL A 138 1.23 2.77 11.01
C VAL A 138 0.92 3.94 11.96
N SER A 139 1.08 5.19 11.53
CA SER A 139 0.90 6.37 12.40
C SER A 139 -0.53 6.49 13.00
N ASP A 140 -0.62 6.91 14.26
CA ASP A 140 -1.89 7.26 14.94
C ASP A 140 -2.60 8.49 14.34
N LYS A 141 -1.91 9.21 13.44
CA LYS A 141 -2.45 10.34 12.69
C LYS A 141 -3.11 9.93 11.39
N CYS A 142 -2.91 8.69 10.93
CA CYS A 142 -3.50 8.18 9.71
C CYS A 142 -4.91 7.63 9.99
N ALA A 143 -5.86 7.98 9.13
CA ALA A 143 -7.25 7.50 9.25
C ALA A 143 -7.34 5.99 8.99
N SER A 144 -6.47 5.47 8.12
CA SER A 144 -6.28 4.05 7.82
C SER A 144 -6.02 3.21 9.06
N ARG A 145 -5.21 3.70 10.02
CA ARG A 145 -4.98 2.99 11.30
C ARG A 145 -6.29 2.75 12.06
N GLU A 146 -7.14 3.76 12.22
CA GLU A 146 -8.42 3.57 12.91
C GLU A 146 -9.36 2.65 12.12
N LEU A 147 -9.36 2.74 10.80
CA LEU A 147 -10.12 1.85 9.92
C LEU A 147 -9.68 0.39 10.08
N LEU A 148 -8.37 0.13 10.07
CA LEU A 148 -7.76 -1.19 10.28
C LEU A 148 -8.13 -1.76 11.65
N LEU A 149 -8.07 -0.96 12.72
CA LEU A 149 -8.46 -1.38 14.07
C LEU A 149 -9.96 -1.72 14.16
N LEU A 150 -10.80 -0.90 13.53
CA LEU A 150 -12.25 -1.16 13.43
C LEU A 150 -12.53 -2.45 12.67
N TRP A 151 -11.86 -2.65 11.53
CA TRP A 151 -12.06 -3.83 10.68
C TRP A 151 -11.53 -5.10 11.34
N SER A 152 -10.35 -5.05 11.97
CA SER A 152 -9.77 -6.14 12.76
C SER A 152 -10.71 -6.61 13.88
N ALA A 153 -11.23 -5.67 14.68
CA ALA A 153 -12.18 -5.99 15.75
C ALA A 153 -13.51 -6.55 15.20
N TYR A 154 -14.00 -5.99 14.09
CA TYR A 154 -15.21 -6.49 13.43
C TYR A 154 -15.02 -7.90 12.88
N ARG A 155 -13.88 -8.20 12.25
CA ARG A 155 -13.53 -9.54 11.75
C ARG A 155 -13.54 -10.58 12.87
N ARG A 156 -13.06 -10.20 14.06
CA ARG A 156 -12.97 -11.08 15.23
C ARG A 156 -14.33 -11.37 15.88
N ASP A 157 -15.10 -10.31 16.16
CA ASP A 157 -16.27 -10.40 17.05
C ASP A 157 -17.59 -9.95 16.40
N GLY A 158 -17.56 -9.51 15.13
CA GLY A 158 -18.71 -8.96 14.42
C GLY A 158 -19.19 -7.61 14.97
N ARG A 159 -18.35 -6.91 15.74
CA ARG A 159 -18.71 -5.67 16.46
C ARG A 159 -17.66 -4.58 16.26
N LEU A 160 -18.15 -3.36 16.11
CA LEU A 160 -17.30 -2.17 16.07
C LEU A 160 -16.98 -1.73 17.50
N PRO A 161 -15.71 -1.61 17.89
CA PRO A 161 -15.34 -1.16 19.23
C PRO A 161 -15.65 0.33 19.40
N GLU A 162 -16.33 0.68 20.50
CA GLU A 162 -16.93 2.01 20.71
C GLU A 162 -15.88 3.14 20.73
N GLY A 163 -14.68 2.87 21.25
CA GLY A 163 -13.61 3.85 21.38
C GLY A 163 -13.06 4.31 20.02
N GLU A 164 -12.64 3.34 19.21
CA GLU A 164 -12.14 3.50 17.84
C GLU A 164 -13.23 4.13 16.97
N LEU A 165 -14.48 3.66 17.09
CA LEU A 165 -15.60 4.19 16.31
C LEU A 165 -15.85 5.66 16.63
N LYS A 166 -15.80 6.04 17.91
CA LYS A 166 -15.91 7.44 18.32
C LYS A 166 -14.75 8.27 17.79
N ARG A 167 -13.51 7.77 17.81
CA ARG A 167 -12.34 8.47 17.25
C ARG A 167 -12.48 8.65 15.75
N PHE A 168 -12.85 7.61 15.01
CA PHE A 168 -13.07 7.66 13.57
C PHE A 168 -14.15 8.69 13.17
N ARG A 169 -15.29 8.71 13.88
CA ARG A 169 -16.36 9.70 13.66
C ARG A 169 -15.95 11.15 13.92
N THR A 170 -15.08 11.38 14.90
CA THR A 170 -14.77 12.72 15.39
C THR A 170 -13.49 13.28 14.79
N ARG A 171 -12.37 12.56 14.96
CA ARG A 171 -11.04 12.96 14.46
C ARG A 171 -10.93 12.80 12.95
N PHE A 172 -11.59 11.79 12.39
CA PHE A 172 -11.52 11.43 10.97
C PHE A 172 -12.89 11.55 10.28
N ALA A 173 -13.67 12.57 10.64
CA ALA A 173 -15.04 12.75 10.18
C ALA A 173 -15.23 12.66 8.65
N PRO A 174 -14.34 13.22 7.78
CA PRO A 174 -14.45 13.04 6.33
C PRO A 174 -14.32 11.58 5.89
N TYR A 175 -13.45 10.80 6.54
CA TYR A 175 -13.27 9.38 6.28
C TYR A 175 -14.48 8.57 6.74
N PHE A 176 -15.03 8.85 7.92
CA PHE A 176 -16.28 8.22 8.34
C PHE A 176 -17.45 8.56 7.40
N ALA A 177 -17.52 9.80 6.91
CA ALA A 177 -18.55 10.20 5.95
C ALA A 177 -18.40 9.45 4.61
N GLU A 178 -17.17 9.31 4.10
CA GLU A 178 -16.90 8.53 2.89
C GLU A 178 -17.26 7.05 3.10
N PHE A 179 -16.72 6.40 4.14
CA PHE A 179 -16.95 4.98 4.42
C PHE A 179 -18.40 4.61 4.79
N THR A 180 -19.27 5.60 4.97
CA THR A 180 -20.72 5.41 5.18
C THR A 180 -21.57 5.98 4.05
N ALA A 181 -20.96 6.51 2.99
CA ALA A 181 -21.64 6.96 1.79
C ALA A 181 -22.28 5.77 1.05
N ALA A 182 -23.24 6.09 0.18
CA ALA A 182 -23.88 5.10 -0.68
C ALA A 182 -23.12 4.90 -2.01
N GLU A 183 -22.35 5.91 -2.42
CA GLU A 183 -21.65 5.96 -3.70
C GLU A 183 -20.29 6.66 -3.53
N HIS A 184 -19.32 6.23 -4.34
CA HIS A 184 -17.92 6.68 -4.27
C HIS A 184 -17.40 7.03 -5.67
N PRO A 185 -17.90 8.10 -6.30
CA PRO A 185 -17.59 8.39 -7.70
C PRO A 185 -16.12 8.80 -7.89
N ALA A 186 -15.41 8.10 -8.78
CA ALA A 186 -14.09 8.47 -9.29
C ALA A 186 -14.22 9.45 -10.47
N ASP A 187 -14.89 10.58 -10.25
CA ASP A 187 -15.19 11.58 -11.28
C ASP A 187 -14.06 12.61 -11.48
N GLU A 188 -14.20 13.50 -12.49
CA GLU A 188 -13.20 14.55 -12.78
C GLU A 188 -12.97 15.52 -11.61
N THR A 189 -13.97 15.70 -10.72
CA THR A 189 -13.83 16.58 -9.57
C THR A 189 -12.92 15.96 -8.53
N TYR A 190 -13.16 14.67 -8.24
CA TYR A 190 -12.29 13.88 -7.38
C TYR A 190 -10.86 13.82 -7.94
N LEU A 191 -10.69 13.44 -9.21
CA LEU A 191 -9.38 13.30 -9.84
C LEU A 191 -8.57 14.61 -9.75
N ARG A 192 -9.21 15.76 -10.03
CA ARG A 192 -8.55 17.07 -9.92
C ARG A 192 -8.16 17.42 -8.49
N ASP A 193 -8.95 17.03 -7.50
CA ASP A 193 -8.67 17.30 -6.08
C ASP A 193 -7.51 16.43 -5.59
N ILE A 194 -7.58 15.11 -5.82
CA ILE A 194 -6.56 14.16 -5.35
C ILE A 194 -5.20 14.38 -6.00
N GLU A 195 -5.15 14.81 -7.26
CA GLU A 195 -3.92 15.16 -7.98
C GLU A 195 -3.33 16.53 -7.61
N SER A 196 -4.01 17.32 -6.79
CA SER A 196 -3.53 18.64 -6.39
C SER A 196 -2.35 18.57 -5.40
N GLU A 197 -1.59 19.66 -5.26
CA GLU A 197 -0.47 19.72 -4.30
C GLU A 197 -0.90 19.50 -2.84
N ARG A 198 -2.18 19.75 -2.53
CA ARG A 198 -2.76 19.65 -1.18
C ARG A 198 -4.19 19.12 -1.29
N PRO A 199 -4.36 17.82 -1.53
CA PRO A 199 -5.67 17.23 -1.73
C PRO A 199 -6.53 17.39 -0.48
N SER A 200 -7.83 17.57 -0.66
CA SER A 200 -8.78 17.69 0.45
C SER A 200 -8.86 16.38 1.24
N GLN A 201 -9.25 16.46 2.52
CA GLN A 201 -9.48 15.26 3.33
C GLN A 201 -10.61 14.38 2.76
N ALA A 202 -11.56 14.96 2.02
CA ALA A 202 -12.62 14.20 1.35
C ALA A 202 -12.07 13.40 0.15
N ALA A 203 -11.17 14.01 -0.64
CA ALA A 203 -10.49 13.29 -1.71
C ALA A 203 -9.58 12.19 -1.16
N GLN A 204 -8.80 12.46 -0.11
CA GLN A 204 -7.98 11.43 0.55
C GLN A 204 -8.81 10.28 1.12
N ALA A 205 -9.97 10.59 1.71
CA ALA A 205 -10.90 9.56 2.19
C ALA A 205 -11.44 8.69 1.06
N ARG A 206 -11.78 9.30 -0.08
CA ARG A 206 -12.23 8.57 -1.27
C ARG A 206 -11.12 7.73 -1.88
N GLU A 207 -9.90 8.25 -1.93
CA GLU A 207 -8.74 7.48 -2.38
C GLU A 207 -8.53 6.24 -1.51
N LEU A 208 -8.55 6.37 -0.17
CA LEU A 208 -8.45 5.22 0.73
C LEU A 208 -9.59 4.21 0.50
N TRP A 209 -10.82 4.69 0.30
CA TRP A 209 -11.95 3.82 -0.03
C TRP A 209 -11.73 3.05 -1.33
N LEU A 210 -11.39 3.75 -2.42
CA LEU A 210 -11.19 3.15 -3.74
C LEU A 210 -10.00 2.18 -3.76
N GLN A 211 -8.91 2.51 -3.06
CA GLN A 211 -7.76 1.63 -2.92
C GLN A 211 -8.07 0.34 -2.15
N THR A 212 -9.13 0.34 -1.33
CA THR A 212 -9.53 -0.81 -0.49
C THR A 212 -10.90 -1.38 -0.85
N GLU A 213 -11.50 -0.96 -1.97
CA GLU A 213 -12.85 -1.33 -2.38
C GLU A 213 -13.03 -2.84 -2.54
N ASN A 214 -11.98 -3.53 -2.99
CA ASN A 214 -11.94 -4.98 -3.13
C ASN A 214 -12.22 -5.68 -1.78
N LEU A 215 -11.68 -5.17 -0.67
CA LEU A 215 -11.93 -5.72 0.67
C LEU A 215 -13.40 -5.56 1.05
N TRP A 216 -13.98 -4.39 0.78
CA TRP A 216 -15.37 -4.10 1.14
C TRP A 216 -16.37 -4.85 0.27
N THR A 217 -15.97 -5.22 -0.94
CA THR A 217 -16.72 -6.14 -1.80
C THR A 217 -16.68 -7.57 -1.26
N LEU A 218 -15.52 -8.03 -0.75
CA LEU A 218 -15.36 -9.36 -0.15
C LEU A 218 -16.02 -9.48 1.22
N TRP A 219 -15.97 -8.42 2.03
CA TRP A 219 -16.50 -8.37 3.40
C TRP A 219 -17.44 -7.17 3.63
N PRO A 220 -18.61 -7.14 2.95
CA PRO A 220 -19.52 -5.99 2.99
C PRO A 220 -20.09 -5.72 4.38
N GLY A 221 -20.18 -6.74 5.24
CA GLY A 221 -20.74 -6.62 6.60
C GLY A 221 -20.04 -5.56 7.46
N PHE A 222 -18.75 -5.31 7.24
CA PHE A 222 -18.03 -4.26 7.96
C PHE A 222 -18.55 -2.87 7.62
N VAL A 223 -18.70 -2.58 6.32
CA VAL A 223 -19.23 -1.31 5.82
C VAL A 223 -20.68 -1.15 6.23
N GLU A 224 -21.48 -2.20 6.12
CA GLU A 224 -22.87 -2.20 6.61
C GLU A 224 -22.94 -1.88 8.11
N ALA A 225 -22.02 -2.42 8.92
CA ALA A 225 -21.95 -2.11 10.33
C ALA A 225 -21.57 -0.63 10.57
N LEU A 226 -20.64 -0.07 9.80
CA LEU A 226 -20.30 1.35 9.86
C LEU A 226 -21.49 2.23 9.49
N GLN A 227 -22.22 1.89 8.42
CA GLN A 227 -23.41 2.60 7.97
C GLN A 227 -24.53 2.58 9.02
N HIS A 228 -24.86 1.41 9.58
CA HIS A 228 -25.84 1.31 10.67
C HIS A 228 -25.44 2.12 11.91
N SER A 229 -24.13 2.21 12.17
CA SER A 229 -23.63 2.97 13.29
C SER A 229 -23.94 4.47 13.14
N ARG A 230 -23.99 5.00 11.91
CA ARG A 230 -24.34 6.40 11.62
C ARG A 230 -25.76 6.73 12.07
N ASP A 231 -26.70 5.81 11.84
CA ASP A 231 -28.13 6.02 12.07
C ASP A 231 -28.53 5.83 13.54
N GLY A 232 -27.65 5.23 14.35
CA GLY A 232 -27.82 5.04 15.80
C GLY A 232 -27.25 6.15 16.70
N ALA A 233 -26.88 7.30 16.14
CA ALA A 233 -26.34 8.47 16.85
C ALA A 233 -27.41 9.52 17.17
#